data_AF-A0A3N7BPU5-F1
#
_entry.id   AF-A0A3N7BPU5-F1
#
_cell.length_a   1.000
_cell.length_b   1.000
_cell.length_c   1.000
_cell.angle_alpha   90.00
_cell.angle_beta   90.00
_cell.angle_gamma   90.00
#
_symmetry.space_group_name_H-M   'P 1'
#
loop_
_entity.id
_entity.type
_entity.pdbx_description
1 polymer ?
#
loop_
_entity_poly.entity_id
_entity_poly.type
_entity_poly.pdbx_seq_one_letter_code
_entity_poly.pdbx_strand_id
1 'polypeptide(L)'
;MMQKKHCTLLAILGAAAQVLGCATPPPSPAELDQQAMAMIKASFREQGIAKLDRLKQDLGQQACSSAEAPAEAITKQIEEEAMATVRWPKGGNYIGDWRAGEKLAQNGRGMTWTDKSAAPSANGAQCYNCHQIDKKEISFGTIGPSLWNYGKLRGVSNPADPASAAIVQYTWGKLWNSKAYSACSNMPRFGHAGLLDEQQLRDVMALLLDPKSPVNQ
;
A
#
# COMPACT_ATOMS: atom_id res chain seq x y z
N MET A 1 19.78 -54.59 54.08
CA MET A 1 19.37 -53.16 54.16
C MET A 1 20.00 -52.25 53.08
N MET A 2 20.52 -52.79 51.95
CA MET A 2 21.25 -52.00 50.93
C MET A 2 20.52 -51.79 49.59
N GLN A 3 19.43 -52.52 49.30
CA GLN A 3 18.71 -52.41 48.02
C GLN A 3 17.71 -51.25 47.94
N LYS A 4 17.14 -50.80 49.06
CA LYS A 4 16.14 -49.71 49.06
C LYS A 4 16.74 -48.32 48.81
N LYS A 5 18.05 -48.11 49.03
CA LYS A 5 18.71 -46.80 48.87
C LYS A 5 19.00 -46.45 47.40
N HIS A 6 19.17 -47.44 46.52
CA HIS A 6 19.48 -47.22 45.11
C HIS A 6 18.24 -46.89 44.28
N CYS A 7 17.06 -47.41 44.66
CA CYS A 7 15.80 -47.09 43.99
C CYS A 7 15.35 -45.64 44.23
N THR A 8 15.68 -45.05 45.39
CA THR A 8 15.30 -43.67 45.72
C THR A 8 16.15 -42.62 45.01
N LEU A 9 17.41 -42.92 44.67
CA LEU A 9 18.27 -41.98 43.95
C LEU A 9 17.91 -41.83 42.46
N LEU A 10 17.44 -42.90 41.79
CA LEU A 10 17.01 -42.82 40.39
C LEU A 10 15.69 -42.06 40.19
N ALA A 11 14.80 -42.08 41.20
CA ALA A 11 13.54 -41.35 41.13
C ALA A 11 13.71 -39.83 41.27
N ILE A 12 14.78 -39.36 41.93
CA ILE A 12 15.05 -37.94 42.15
C ILE A 12 15.71 -37.28 40.92
N LEU A 13 16.53 -38.01 40.16
CA LEU A 13 17.09 -37.49 38.89
C LEU A 13 16.06 -37.43 37.75
N GLY A 14 15.04 -38.29 37.73
CA GLY A 14 13.96 -38.22 36.73
C GLY A 14 13.01 -37.05 36.94
N ALA A 15 12.81 -36.61 38.18
CA ALA A 15 11.92 -35.49 38.51
C ALA A 15 12.55 -34.11 38.25
N ALA A 16 13.88 -33.97 38.32
CA ALA A 16 14.57 -32.71 38.06
C ALA A 16 14.55 -32.29 36.57
N ALA A 17 14.44 -33.25 35.64
CA ALA A 17 14.39 -32.97 34.21
C ALA A 17 13.03 -32.43 33.73
N GLN A 18 11.95 -32.59 34.52
CA GLN A 18 10.60 -32.13 34.15
C GLN A 18 10.29 -30.70 34.60
N VAL A 19 11.12 -30.10 35.47
CA VAL A 19 10.92 -28.72 35.95
C VAL A 19 11.65 -27.68 35.09
N LEU A 20 12.56 -28.10 34.22
CA LEU A 20 13.26 -27.21 33.28
C LEU A 20 12.45 -26.86 32.02
N GLY A 21 11.32 -27.54 31.77
CA GLY A 21 10.46 -27.30 30.61
C GLY A 21 9.61 -26.02 30.68
N CYS A 22 9.51 -25.39 31.86
CA CYS A 22 8.68 -24.20 32.07
C CYS A 22 9.47 -22.88 32.17
N ALA A 23 10.76 -22.88 31.82
CA ALA A 23 11.65 -21.73 31.99
C ALA A 23 12.19 -21.16 30.65
N THR A 24 11.59 -21.50 29.50
CA THR A 24 11.93 -20.83 28.24
C THR A 24 11.36 -19.40 28.26
N PRO A 25 12.19 -18.34 28.19
CA PRO A 25 11.67 -17.00 28.03
C PRO A 25 10.83 -16.93 26.74
N PRO A 26 9.76 -16.12 26.70
CA PRO A 26 9.01 -15.92 25.47
C PRO A 26 9.95 -15.39 24.38
N PRO A 27 9.68 -15.69 23.10
CA PRO A 27 10.49 -15.18 22.00
C PRO A 27 10.51 -13.64 22.03
N SER A 28 11.67 -13.07 21.75
CA SER A 28 11.82 -11.62 21.55
C SER A 28 11.03 -11.15 20.32
N PRO A 29 10.68 -9.85 20.23
CA PRO A 29 10.02 -9.31 19.05
C PRO A 29 10.75 -9.63 17.74
N ALA A 30 12.08 -9.55 17.72
CA ALA A 30 12.88 -9.89 16.54
C ALA A 30 12.78 -11.37 16.15
N GLU A 31 12.72 -12.29 17.13
CA GLU A 31 12.50 -13.72 16.86
C GLU A 31 11.09 -13.98 16.33
N LEU A 32 10.08 -13.25 16.85
CA LEU A 32 8.71 -13.33 16.34
C LEU A 32 8.62 -12.83 14.90
N ASP A 33 9.28 -11.72 14.56
CA ASP A 33 9.34 -11.20 13.19
C ASP A 33 10.01 -12.19 12.23
N GLN A 34 11.12 -12.82 12.67
CA GLN A 34 11.79 -13.85 11.88
C GLN A 34 10.89 -15.07 11.65
N GLN A 35 10.18 -15.52 12.68
CA GLN A 35 9.21 -16.62 12.58
C GLN A 35 8.04 -16.27 11.66
N ALA A 36 7.51 -15.05 11.76
CA ALA A 36 6.45 -14.56 10.88
C ALA A 36 6.90 -14.54 9.41
N MET A 37 8.10 -14.02 9.14
CA MET A 37 8.66 -14.01 7.78
C MET A 37 8.95 -15.42 7.24
N ALA A 38 9.38 -16.34 8.10
CA ALA A 38 9.57 -17.75 7.73
C ALA A 38 8.23 -18.42 7.38
N MET A 39 7.19 -18.19 8.19
CA MET A 39 5.83 -18.66 7.89
C MET A 39 5.33 -18.12 6.55
N ILE A 40 5.41 -16.80 6.32
CA ILE A 40 4.99 -16.19 5.04
C ILE A 40 5.71 -16.85 3.86
N LYS A 41 7.03 -17.02 3.92
CA LYS A 41 7.79 -17.65 2.83
C LYS A 41 7.40 -19.10 2.57
N ALA A 42 7.02 -19.84 3.61
CA ALA A 42 6.61 -21.24 3.49
C ALA A 42 5.12 -21.42 3.09
N SER A 43 4.26 -20.45 3.41
CA SER A 43 2.81 -20.56 3.19
C SER A 43 2.36 -20.13 1.79
N PHE A 44 3.14 -19.34 1.07
CA PHE A 44 2.78 -18.84 -0.26
C PHE A 44 3.50 -19.61 -1.38
N ARG A 45 2.79 -19.81 -2.49
CA ARG A 45 3.33 -20.31 -3.77
C ARG A 45 2.97 -19.35 -4.89
N GLU A 46 3.72 -19.40 -5.99
CA GLU A 46 3.34 -18.67 -7.19
C GLU A 46 2.06 -19.24 -7.81
N GLN A 47 1.23 -18.35 -8.38
CA GLN A 47 0.00 -18.73 -9.06
C GLN A 47 -0.35 -17.68 -10.14
N GLY A 48 -0.41 -18.11 -11.40
CA GLY A 48 -0.68 -17.20 -12.52
C GLY A 48 0.34 -16.07 -12.59
N ILE A 49 -0.15 -14.82 -12.60
CA ILE A 49 0.67 -13.59 -12.58
C ILE A 49 1.15 -13.20 -11.16
N ALA A 50 0.67 -13.87 -10.11
CA ALA A 50 1.10 -13.63 -8.74
C ALA A 50 2.36 -14.44 -8.43
N LYS A 51 3.47 -13.73 -8.28
CA LYS A 51 4.82 -14.27 -8.06
C LYS A 51 5.29 -13.98 -6.64
N LEU A 52 6.29 -14.72 -6.16
CA LEU A 52 6.78 -14.60 -4.77
C LEU A 52 7.54 -13.29 -4.51
N ASP A 53 7.95 -12.57 -5.54
CA ASP A 53 8.54 -11.24 -5.42
C ASP A 53 7.60 -10.23 -4.78
N ARG A 54 6.27 -10.42 -4.86
CA ARG A 54 5.26 -9.61 -4.16
C ARG A 54 5.36 -9.68 -2.63
N LEU A 55 6.07 -10.66 -2.08
CA LEU A 55 6.35 -10.80 -0.65
C LEU A 55 7.55 -9.95 -0.20
N LYS A 56 8.33 -9.42 -1.14
CA LYS A 56 9.46 -8.55 -0.83
C LYS A 56 8.92 -7.17 -0.48
N GLN A 57 9.20 -6.75 0.74
CA GLN A 57 8.86 -5.41 1.22
C GLN A 57 10.02 -4.46 0.94
N ASP A 58 9.71 -3.25 0.47
CA ASP A 58 10.64 -2.13 0.53
C ASP A 58 10.71 -1.53 1.94
N LEU A 59 11.59 -0.53 2.14
CA LEU A 59 11.75 0.17 3.42
C LEU A 59 10.42 0.66 3.97
N GLY A 60 9.61 1.33 3.14
CA GLY A 60 8.34 1.90 3.57
C GLY A 60 7.32 0.83 3.95
N GLN A 61 7.25 -0.27 3.22
CA GLN A 61 6.37 -1.39 3.55
C GLN A 61 6.80 -2.07 4.84
N GLN A 62 8.10 -2.33 5.03
CA GLN A 62 8.62 -2.96 6.23
C GLN A 62 8.38 -2.07 7.46
N ALA A 63 8.75 -0.78 7.37
CA ALA A 63 8.60 0.18 8.46
C ALA A 63 7.13 0.48 8.79
N CYS A 64 6.23 0.52 7.80
CA CYS A 64 4.81 0.72 8.07
C CYS A 64 4.06 -0.56 8.46
N SER A 65 4.74 -1.72 8.53
CA SER A 65 4.17 -2.98 9.04
C SER A 65 4.56 -3.28 10.49
N SER A 66 5.47 -2.52 11.10
CA SER A 66 5.89 -2.74 12.48
C SER A 66 4.78 -2.44 13.48
N ALA A 67 4.89 -3.02 14.68
CA ALA A 67 3.94 -2.77 15.77
C ALA A 67 3.94 -1.29 16.23
N GLU A 68 5.06 -0.60 16.07
CA GLU A 68 5.23 0.80 16.38
C GLU A 68 5.25 1.65 15.11
N ALA A 69 4.82 2.91 15.23
CA ALA A 69 4.96 3.86 14.15
C ALA A 69 6.45 4.14 13.87
N PRO A 70 6.85 4.32 12.60
CA PRO A 70 8.24 4.61 12.27
C PRO A 70 8.68 5.95 12.89
N ALA A 71 9.92 6.00 13.38
CA ALA A 71 10.53 7.23 13.84
C ALA A 71 10.52 8.31 12.74
N GLU A 72 10.56 9.59 13.13
CA GLU A 72 10.50 10.72 12.20
C GLU A 72 11.58 10.65 11.11
N ALA A 73 12.80 10.28 11.46
CA ALA A 73 13.90 10.13 10.51
C ALA A 73 13.58 9.07 9.43
N ILE A 74 12.96 7.96 9.82
CA ILE A 74 12.56 6.88 8.89
C ILE A 74 11.36 7.34 8.05
N THR A 75 10.39 8.02 8.65
CA THR A 75 9.25 8.63 7.95
C THR A 75 9.73 9.56 6.83
N LYS A 76 10.68 10.45 7.14
CA LYS A 76 11.27 11.38 6.17
C LYS A 76 12.05 10.65 5.07
N GLN A 77 12.83 9.63 5.43
CA GLN A 77 13.53 8.81 4.44
C GLN A 77 12.55 8.13 3.46
N ILE A 78 11.45 7.57 3.97
CA ILE A 78 10.42 6.94 3.11
C ILE A 78 9.81 7.95 2.15
N GLU A 79 9.50 9.16 2.62
CA GLU A 79 8.93 10.23 1.79
C GLU A 79 9.92 10.69 0.70
N GLU A 80 11.19 10.86 1.05
CA GLU A 80 12.26 11.21 0.11
C GLU A 80 12.49 10.11 -0.95
N GLU A 81 12.60 8.86 -0.54
CA GLU A 81 12.74 7.71 -1.45
C GLU A 81 11.51 7.59 -2.36
N ALA A 82 10.31 7.74 -1.80
CA ALA A 82 9.06 7.69 -2.57
C ALA A 82 8.98 8.85 -3.59
N MET A 83 9.34 10.07 -3.18
CA MET A 83 9.38 11.23 -4.07
C MET A 83 10.38 11.04 -5.21
N ALA A 84 11.56 10.49 -4.93
CA ALA A 84 12.57 10.19 -5.94
C ALA A 84 12.09 9.18 -7.00
N THR A 85 11.08 8.36 -6.68
CA THR A 85 10.49 7.42 -7.65
C THR A 85 9.46 8.06 -8.59
N VAL A 86 9.03 9.30 -8.33
CA VAL A 86 8.00 9.96 -9.13
C VAL A 86 8.52 10.25 -10.54
N ARG A 87 7.87 9.66 -11.54
CA ARG A 87 8.11 10.00 -12.95
C ARG A 87 7.06 11.00 -13.39
N TRP A 88 7.53 12.16 -13.80
CA TRP A 88 6.67 13.22 -14.33
C TRP A 88 6.23 12.89 -15.76
N PRO A 89 5.02 13.29 -16.19
CA PRO A 89 4.48 12.91 -17.49
C PRO A 89 5.30 13.51 -18.62
N LYS A 90 5.37 12.78 -19.73
CA LYS A 90 6.15 13.23 -20.90
C LYS A 90 5.58 14.53 -21.44
N GLY A 91 6.46 15.52 -21.64
CA GLY A 91 6.08 16.84 -22.16
C GLY A 91 5.21 17.67 -21.22
N GLY A 92 5.12 17.31 -19.93
CA GLY A 92 4.35 18.08 -18.94
C GLY A 92 2.83 18.03 -19.13
N ASN A 93 2.33 17.03 -19.86
CA ASN A 93 0.89 16.88 -20.09
C ASN A 93 0.26 16.02 -18.97
N TYR A 94 -0.38 16.67 -18.01
CA TYR A 94 -0.94 16.00 -16.82
C TYR A 94 -2.39 15.52 -16.98
N ILE A 95 -3.13 16.02 -17.98
CA ILE A 95 -4.59 15.84 -18.07
C ILE A 95 -4.96 14.98 -19.26
N GLY A 96 -5.74 13.93 -19.01
CA GLY A 96 -6.32 13.00 -20.00
C GLY A 96 -7.81 13.21 -20.20
N ASP A 97 -8.57 12.12 -20.38
CA ASP A 97 -10.03 12.14 -20.52
C ASP A 97 -10.72 11.74 -19.21
N TRP A 98 -11.48 12.67 -18.61
CA TRP A 98 -12.20 12.41 -17.36
C TRP A 98 -13.20 11.25 -17.48
N ARG A 99 -13.72 10.96 -18.68
CA ARG A 99 -14.64 9.82 -18.88
C ARG A 99 -13.92 8.48 -18.75
N ALA A 100 -12.68 8.41 -19.23
CA ALA A 100 -11.82 7.25 -19.01
C ALA A 100 -11.41 7.16 -17.53
N GLY A 101 -11.14 8.32 -16.90
CA GLY A 101 -10.85 8.42 -15.47
C GLY A 101 -11.96 7.85 -14.60
N GLU A 102 -13.22 8.19 -14.90
CA GLU A 102 -14.38 7.65 -14.19
C GLU A 102 -14.47 6.12 -14.31
N LYS A 103 -14.25 5.56 -15.51
CA LYS A 103 -14.21 4.11 -15.71
C LYS A 103 -13.10 3.45 -14.90
N LEU A 104 -11.93 4.08 -14.80
CA LEU A 104 -10.82 3.59 -13.99
C LEU A 104 -11.16 3.65 -12.50
N ALA A 105 -11.76 4.74 -12.03
CA ALA A 105 -12.16 4.93 -10.64
C ALA A 105 -13.18 3.88 -10.18
N GLN A 106 -14.10 3.49 -11.06
CA GLN A 106 -15.11 2.45 -10.82
C GLN A 106 -14.55 1.03 -10.93
N ASN A 107 -13.52 0.82 -11.75
CA ASN A 107 -12.97 -0.50 -12.01
C ASN A 107 -12.10 -0.99 -10.84
N GLY A 108 -12.51 -2.10 -10.22
CA GLY A 108 -11.76 -2.76 -9.15
C GLY A 108 -10.94 -3.97 -9.56
N ARG A 109 -10.85 -4.30 -10.85
CA ARG A 109 -10.13 -5.48 -11.34
C ARG A 109 -8.63 -5.23 -11.50
N GLY A 110 -7.88 -6.32 -11.63
CA GLY A 110 -6.47 -6.31 -11.99
C GLY A 110 -5.57 -6.85 -10.88
N MET A 111 -4.39 -7.32 -11.28
CA MET A 111 -3.30 -7.74 -10.40
C MET A 111 -3.62 -8.85 -9.40
N THR A 112 -4.75 -9.54 -9.48
CA THR A 112 -5.04 -10.74 -8.65
C THR A 112 -4.41 -12.00 -9.25
N TRP A 113 -4.38 -13.10 -8.49
CA TRP A 113 -3.82 -14.37 -8.95
C TRP A 113 -4.65 -15.06 -10.04
N THR A 114 -5.92 -14.68 -10.20
CA THR A 114 -6.82 -15.19 -11.26
C THR A 114 -6.85 -14.31 -12.51
N ASP A 115 -6.32 -13.09 -12.44
CA ASP A 115 -6.21 -12.22 -13.61
C ASP A 115 -5.17 -12.76 -14.61
N LYS A 116 -5.49 -12.62 -15.89
CA LYS A 116 -4.68 -13.19 -16.98
C LYS A 116 -3.46 -12.36 -17.35
N SER A 117 -3.39 -11.11 -16.89
CA SER A 117 -2.37 -10.14 -17.29
C SER A 117 -2.02 -9.23 -16.11
N ALA A 118 -0.72 -8.93 -15.98
CA ALA A 118 -0.21 -7.90 -15.08
C ALA A 118 -0.03 -6.54 -15.79
N ALA A 119 -0.43 -6.43 -17.06
CA ALA A 119 -0.33 -5.17 -17.79
C ALA A 119 -1.29 -4.12 -17.21
N PRO A 120 -0.87 -2.84 -17.09
CA PRO A 120 -1.72 -1.76 -16.56
C PRO A 120 -3.08 -1.62 -17.26
N SER A 121 -3.13 -1.90 -18.56
CA SER A 121 -4.36 -1.85 -19.37
C SER A 121 -5.46 -2.81 -18.92
N ALA A 122 -5.13 -3.83 -18.12
CA ALA A 122 -6.09 -4.76 -17.51
C ALA A 122 -6.57 -4.33 -16.11
N ASN A 123 -5.95 -3.29 -15.54
CA ASN A 123 -6.18 -2.87 -14.17
C ASN A 123 -7.16 -1.68 -14.09
N GLY A 124 -7.86 -1.59 -12.97
CA GLY A 124 -8.59 -0.40 -12.56
C GLY A 124 -7.91 0.32 -11.40
N ALA A 125 -8.38 1.53 -11.12
CA ALA A 125 -7.88 2.35 -10.02
C ALA A 125 -8.66 2.15 -8.72
N GLN A 126 -9.90 1.64 -8.80
CA GLN A 126 -10.75 1.29 -7.65
C GLN A 126 -10.95 2.44 -6.64
N CYS A 127 -10.92 3.69 -7.10
CA CYS A 127 -10.92 4.87 -6.24
C CYS A 127 -12.18 4.97 -5.36
N TYR A 128 -13.35 4.57 -5.89
CA TYR A 128 -14.61 4.63 -5.15
C TYR A 128 -14.64 3.72 -3.91
N ASN A 129 -13.81 2.67 -3.83
CA ASN A 129 -13.74 1.83 -2.63
C ASN A 129 -13.18 2.58 -1.40
N CYS A 130 -12.51 3.71 -1.62
CA CYS A 130 -11.89 4.49 -0.55
C CYS A 130 -12.44 5.92 -0.44
N HIS A 131 -12.95 6.48 -1.54
CA HIS A 131 -13.28 7.90 -1.63
C HIS A 131 -14.66 8.11 -2.22
N GLN A 132 -15.41 9.08 -1.68
CA GLN A 132 -16.47 9.75 -2.43
C GLN A 132 -15.85 10.62 -3.52
N ILE A 133 -16.31 10.53 -4.77
CA ILE A 133 -15.74 11.28 -5.91
C ILE A 133 -16.84 12.09 -6.63
N ASP A 134 -17.75 11.45 -7.36
CA ASP A 134 -18.99 12.09 -7.82
C ASP A 134 -20.02 12.08 -6.67
N LYS A 135 -20.77 13.17 -6.52
CA LYS A 135 -21.90 13.26 -5.58
C LYS A 135 -23.06 12.34 -5.97
N LYS A 136 -23.19 12.02 -7.27
CA LYS A 136 -24.27 11.16 -7.79
C LYS A 136 -24.01 9.67 -7.54
N GLU A 137 -22.74 9.29 -7.41
CA GLU A 137 -22.39 7.91 -7.05
C GLU A 137 -22.65 7.70 -5.55
N ILE A 138 -23.44 6.67 -5.23
CA ILE A 138 -23.85 6.35 -3.87
C ILE A 138 -23.03 5.21 -3.27
N SER A 139 -22.34 4.44 -4.12
CA SER A 139 -21.48 3.33 -3.72
C SER A 139 -20.03 3.80 -3.60
N PHE A 140 -19.69 4.35 -2.43
CA PHE A 140 -18.32 4.78 -2.13
C PHE A 140 -17.88 4.42 -0.71
N GLY A 141 -16.57 4.33 -0.52
CA GLY A 141 -15.93 4.14 0.78
C GLY A 141 -15.50 5.44 1.45
N THR A 142 -15.08 5.32 2.70
CA THR A 142 -14.70 6.45 3.58
C THR A 142 -13.35 6.24 4.27
N ILE A 143 -12.53 5.32 3.73
CA ILE A 143 -11.15 5.10 4.20
C ILE A 143 -10.29 6.34 3.93
N GLY A 144 -10.47 6.94 2.74
CA GLY A 144 -9.87 8.20 2.37
C GLY A 144 -10.87 9.36 2.49
N PRO A 145 -10.38 10.61 2.40
CA PRO A 145 -11.26 11.78 2.40
C PRO A 145 -12.14 11.83 1.15
N SER A 146 -13.25 12.55 1.23
CA SER A 146 -14.03 12.89 0.03
C SER A 146 -13.17 13.69 -0.95
N LEU A 147 -13.26 13.33 -2.22
CA LEU A 147 -12.65 14.00 -3.37
C LEU A 147 -13.72 14.73 -4.21
N TRP A 148 -14.96 14.81 -3.74
CA TRP A 148 -15.97 15.63 -4.39
C TRP A 148 -15.54 17.11 -4.40
N ASN A 149 -15.69 17.77 -5.55
CA ASN A 149 -15.16 19.11 -5.82
C ASN A 149 -13.63 19.23 -5.66
N TYR A 150 -12.85 18.17 -5.87
CA TYR A 150 -11.40 18.18 -5.60
C TYR A 150 -10.66 19.37 -6.25
N GLY A 151 -10.83 19.57 -7.55
CA GLY A 151 -10.20 20.66 -8.30
C GLY A 151 -10.79 22.02 -7.93
N LYS A 152 -12.12 22.11 -7.84
CA LYS A 152 -12.86 23.33 -7.48
C LYS A 152 -12.47 23.88 -6.11
N LEU A 153 -12.40 23.03 -5.09
CA LEU A 153 -11.99 23.40 -3.73
C LEU A 153 -10.52 23.79 -3.61
N ARG A 154 -9.69 23.42 -4.59
CA ARG A 154 -8.27 23.75 -4.65
C ARG A 154 -7.96 24.91 -5.60
N GLY A 155 -8.98 25.60 -6.10
CA GLY A 155 -8.83 26.75 -6.99
C GLY A 155 -8.35 26.40 -8.41
N VAL A 156 -8.42 25.13 -8.81
CA VAL A 156 -8.02 24.69 -10.15
C VAL A 156 -9.18 24.92 -11.12
N SER A 157 -9.26 26.14 -11.65
CA SER A 157 -10.22 26.52 -12.71
C SER A 157 -9.72 26.17 -14.11
N ASN A 158 -8.39 26.06 -14.28
CA ASN A 158 -7.74 25.56 -15.48
C ASN A 158 -6.47 24.81 -15.07
N PRO A 159 -6.40 23.47 -15.26
CA PRO A 159 -5.21 22.68 -14.92
C PRO A 159 -3.95 23.04 -15.73
N ALA A 160 -4.09 23.71 -16.89
CA ALA A 160 -2.96 24.16 -17.69
C ALA A 160 -2.41 25.54 -17.26
N ASP A 161 -3.10 26.22 -16.34
CA ASP A 161 -2.64 27.51 -15.80
C ASP A 161 -1.41 27.29 -14.90
N PRO A 162 -0.31 28.06 -15.08
CA PRO A 162 0.82 28.03 -14.15
C PRO A 162 0.44 28.22 -12.67
N ALA A 163 -0.61 28.97 -12.37
CA ALA A 163 -1.11 29.14 -11.00
C ALA A 163 -1.63 27.84 -10.38
N SER A 164 -2.08 26.89 -11.21
CA SER A 164 -2.55 25.56 -10.78
C SER A 164 -1.42 24.54 -10.61
N ALA A 165 -0.19 24.86 -11.04
CA ALA A 165 0.89 23.89 -11.20
C ALA A 165 1.21 23.13 -9.90
N ALA A 166 1.21 23.80 -8.75
CA ALA A 166 1.48 23.16 -7.47
C ALA A 166 0.47 22.06 -7.12
N ILE A 167 -0.83 22.32 -7.34
CA ILE A 167 -1.89 21.33 -7.08
C ILE A 167 -1.86 20.20 -8.11
N VAL A 168 -1.61 20.53 -9.38
CA VAL A 168 -1.51 19.53 -10.46
C VAL A 168 -0.34 18.58 -10.20
N GLN A 169 0.84 19.10 -9.88
CA GLN A 169 2.03 18.30 -9.58
C GLN A 169 1.87 17.50 -8.27
N TYR A 170 1.27 18.09 -7.25
CA TYR A 170 0.92 17.38 -6.01
C TYR A 170 0.01 16.18 -6.30
N THR A 171 -1.08 16.40 -7.06
CA THR A 171 -2.06 15.35 -7.38
C THR A 171 -1.39 14.23 -8.18
N TRP A 172 -0.55 14.58 -9.16
CA TRP A 172 0.23 13.61 -9.92
C TRP A 172 1.14 12.77 -9.03
N GLY A 173 1.96 13.43 -8.20
CA GLY A 173 2.87 12.75 -7.30
C GLY A 173 2.11 11.84 -6.32
N LYS A 174 0.94 12.28 -5.82
CA LYS A 174 0.11 11.51 -4.90
C LYS A 174 -0.46 10.25 -5.56
N LEU A 175 -0.88 10.32 -6.82
CA LEU A 175 -1.31 9.16 -7.61
C LEU A 175 -0.14 8.23 -7.95
N TRP A 176 1.01 8.81 -8.31
CA TRP A 176 2.20 8.03 -8.66
C TRP A 176 2.72 7.22 -7.46
N ASN A 177 2.99 7.91 -6.36
CA ASN A 177 3.47 7.33 -5.11
C ASN A 177 2.92 8.13 -3.92
N SER A 178 1.80 7.68 -3.38
CA SER A 178 1.10 8.31 -2.25
C SER A 178 1.97 8.51 -1.00
N LYS A 179 3.00 7.66 -0.84
CA LYS A 179 3.94 7.70 0.28
C LYS A 179 4.92 8.86 0.23
N ALA A 180 5.06 9.53 -0.92
CA ALA A 180 5.91 10.72 -1.08
C ALA A 180 5.41 11.94 -0.28
N TYR A 181 4.17 11.90 0.21
CA TYR A 181 3.55 12.98 0.99
C TYR A 181 3.00 12.50 2.35
N SER A 182 3.18 11.22 2.66
CA SER A 182 2.73 10.59 3.90
C SER A 182 3.27 9.16 3.92
N ALA A 183 4.40 8.94 4.60
CA ALA A 183 5.15 7.68 4.55
C ALA A 183 4.29 6.40 4.67
N CYS A 184 3.32 6.39 5.58
CA CYS A 184 2.43 5.25 5.81
C CYS A 184 1.03 5.44 5.23
N SER A 185 0.87 6.21 4.14
CA SER A 185 -0.39 6.30 3.43
C SER A 185 -0.91 4.92 3.00
N ASN A 186 -2.21 4.69 3.22
CA ASN A 186 -2.94 3.49 2.80
C ASN A 186 -3.34 3.50 1.31
N MET A 187 -3.24 4.65 0.64
CA MET A 187 -3.52 4.75 -0.78
C MET A 187 -2.46 3.99 -1.57
N PRO A 188 -2.83 3.13 -2.55
CA PRO A 188 -1.85 2.44 -3.38
C PRO A 188 -0.93 3.41 -4.13
N ARG A 189 0.31 2.96 -4.38
CA ARG A 189 1.32 3.71 -5.14
C ARG A 189 1.20 3.38 -6.63
N PHE A 190 0.15 3.87 -7.28
CA PHE A 190 -0.31 3.34 -8.58
C PHE A 190 0.77 3.38 -9.67
N GLY A 191 1.44 4.52 -9.84
CA GLY A 191 2.50 4.66 -10.84
C GLY A 191 3.77 3.89 -10.47
N HIS A 192 4.22 4.02 -9.21
CA HIS A 192 5.43 3.35 -8.71
C HIS A 192 5.32 1.81 -8.77
N ALA A 193 4.16 1.25 -8.42
CA ALA A 193 3.92 -0.19 -8.46
C ALA A 193 3.50 -0.70 -9.85
N GLY A 194 3.45 0.15 -10.87
CA GLY A 194 3.05 -0.22 -12.23
C GLY A 194 1.60 -0.70 -12.34
N LEU A 195 0.72 -0.25 -11.45
CA LEU A 195 -0.70 -0.60 -11.47
C LEU A 195 -1.44 0.13 -12.59
N LEU A 196 -1.08 1.40 -12.81
CA LEU A 196 -1.60 2.25 -13.87
C LEU A 196 -0.44 2.80 -14.70
N ASP A 197 -0.64 2.89 -16.01
CA ASP A 197 0.30 3.57 -16.90
C ASP A 197 0.11 5.10 -16.90
N GLU A 198 0.99 5.81 -17.62
CA GLU A 198 0.95 7.28 -17.68
C GLU A 198 -0.39 7.81 -18.22
N GLN A 199 -0.99 7.16 -19.21
CA GLN A 199 -2.26 7.63 -19.78
C GLN A 199 -3.41 7.40 -18.80
N GLN A 200 -3.47 6.23 -18.15
CA GLN A 200 -4.47 5.95 -17.12
C GLN A 200 -4.36 6.92 -15.93
N LEU A 201 -3.13 7.29 -15.53
CA LEU A 201 -2.91 8.31 -14.50
C LEU A 201 -3.41 9.69 -14.96
N ARG A 202 -3.14 10.09 -16.20
CA ARG A 202 -3.65 11.35 -16.79
C ARG A 202 -5.19 11.38 -16.84
N ASP A 203 -5.82 10.25 -17.12
CA ASP A 203 -7.28 10.13 -17.15
C ASP A 203 -7.88 10.29 -15.74
N VAL A 204 -7.27 9.68 -14.71
CA VAL A 204 -7.66 9.89 -13.30
C VAL A 204 -7.41 11.33 -12.85
N MET A 205 -6.30 11.94 -13.28
CA MET A 205 -6.04 13.37 -13.06
C MET A 205 -7.16 14.24 -13.65
N ALA A 206 -7.61 13.95 -14.87
CA ALA A 206 -8.71 14.66 -15.52
C ALA A 206 -10.03 14.49 -14.74
N LEU A 207 -10.33 13.30 -14.23
CA LEU A 207 -11.51 13.10 -13.39
C LEU A 207 -11.51 14.06 -12.17
N LEU A 208 -10.37 14.24 -11.53
CA LEU A 208 -10.25 15.05 -10.31
C LEU A 208 -10.12 16.56 -10.59
N LEU A 209 -9.49 16.96 -11.68
CA LEU A 209 -9.05 18.34 -11.92
C LEU A 209 -9.71 19.02 -13.12
N ASP A 210 -10.28 18.29 -14.07
CA ASP A 210 -10.96 18.92 -15.21
C ASP A 210 -12.21 19.67 -14.72
N PRO A 211 -12.35 20.98 -15.01
CA PRO A 211 -13.53 21.76 -14.66
C PRO A 211 -14.82 21.27 -15.32
N LYS A 212 -14.75 20.39 -16.33
CA LYS A 212 -15.89 19.75 -17.00
C LYS A 212 -16.21 18.37 -16.45
N SER A 213 -15.38 17.83 -15.56
CA SER A 213 -15.66 16.57 -14.86
C SER A 213 -16.89 16.75 -13.97
N PRO A 214 -17.81 15.75 -13.89
CA PRO A 214 -18.93 15.76 -12.94
C PRO A 214 -18.51 16.02 -11.48
N VAL A 215 -17.29 15.62 -11.13
CA VAL A 215 -16.68 15.81 -9.80
C VAL A 215 -16.60 17.29 -9.41
N ASN A 216 -16.43 18.19 -10.39
CA ASN A 216 -16.20 19.62 -10.17
C ASN A 216 -17.39 20.52 -10.59
N GLN A 217 -18.55 19.95 -10.91
CA GLN A 217 -19.76 20.72 -11.25
C GLN A 217 -20.46 21.24 -9.98
#